data_AF-A0AAD4CSR2-F1
#
_entry.id   AF-A0AAD4CSR2-F1
#
_cell.length_a   1.000
_cell.length_b   1.000
_cell.length_c   1.000
_cell.angle_alpha   90.00
_cell.angle_beta   90.00
_cell.angle_gamma   90.00
#
_symmetry.space_group_name_H-M   'P 1'
#
loop_
_entity.id
_entity.type
_entity.pdbx_description
1 polymer ?
#
loop_
_entity_poly.entity_id
_entity_poly.type
_entity_poly.pdbx_seq_one_letter_code
_entity_poly.pdbx_strand_id
1 'polypeptide(L)'
;MRLFKYLVLAVAPLALANPEPAPQSDGGLLSQLPDILDGVKELLNQETLDDLQTIVKGAAVLLGGDNPQNLAKILSSDNVNKIQGLLNNADSLLTTGFVNDTSTLITDATPLVSSVSKLLGGLLGSVTDE
;
A
#
# COMPACT_ATOMS: atom_id res chain seq x y z
N MET A 1 40.92 -28.64 102.60
CA MET A 1 41.02 -29.34 101.30
C MET A 1 40.61 -28.33 100.22
N ARG A 2 41.55 -27.74 99.48
CA ARG A 2 42.17 -28.29 98.26
C ARG A 2 41.15 -28.49 97.11
N LEU A 3 41.10 -27.52 96.18
CA LEU A 3 41.56 -27.64 94.77
C LEU A 3 40.60 -27.03 93.72
N PHE A 4 41.06 -25.92 93.13
CA PHE A 4 41.05 -25.50 91.71
C PHE A 4 40.35 -26.42 90.69
N LYS A 5 39.62 -25.80 89.74
CA LYS A 5 39.74 -26.07 88.28
C LYS A 5 38.85 -25.13 87.43
N TYR A 6 39.53 -24.15 86.81
CA TYR A 6 39.30 -23.56 85.49
C TYR A 6 38.06 -22.70 85.16
N LEU A 7 38.33 -21.39 85.26
CA LEU A 7 38.21 -20.44 84.16
C LEU A 7 38.54 -21.06 82.78
N VAL A 8 37.55 -21.11 81.89
CA VAL A 8 37.79 -21.07 80.44
C VAL A 8 37.02 -19.88 79.89
N LEU A 9 37.81 -18.84 79.67
CA LEU A 9 37.51 -17.67 78.87
C LEU A 9 37.24 -18.15 77.43
N ALA A 10 35.98 -18.24 77.03
CA ALA A 10 35.63 -18.41 75.63
C ALA A 10 35.85 -17.05 74.94
N VAL A 11 37.02 -16.90 74.33
CA VAL A 11 37.33 -15.82 73.38
C VAL A 11 36.38 -15.95 72.20
N ALA A 12 35.56 -14.93 71.98
CA ALA A 12 34.73 -14.80 70.79
C ALA A 12 35.62 -14.68 69.54
N PRO A 13 35.30 -15.33 68.41
CA PRO A 13 35.60 -14.71 67.14
C PRO A 13 34.66 -13.52 67.00
N LEU A 14 35.22 -12.31 67.05
CA LEU A 14 34.59 -11.12 66.48
C LEU A 14 34.24 -11.44 65.03
N ALA A 15 32.99 -11.73 64.74
CA ALA A 15 32.49 -11.63 63.38
C ALA A 15 32.58 -10.14 63.03
N LEU A 16 33.60 -9.78 62.24
CA LEU A 16 33.67 -8.48 61.59
C LEU A 16 32.37 -8.36 60.79
N ALA A 17 31.45 -7.48 61.22
CA ALA A 17 30.25 -7.17 60.46
C ALA A 17 30.71 -6.64 59.11
N ASN A 18 30.72 -7.50 58.10
CA ASN A 18 30.94 -7.07 56.73
C ASN A 18 29.79 -6.09 56.41
N PRO A 19 30.08 -4.82 56.11
CA PRO A 19 29.03 -3.88 55.78
C PRO A 19 28.24 -4.46 54.60
N GLU A 20 26.93 -4.55 54.76
CA GLU A 20 26.03 -4.90 53.68
C GLU A 20 26.33 -3.96 52.50
N PRO A 21 26.60 -4.48 51.29
CA PRO A 21 26.91 -3.61 50.16
C PRO A 21 25.74 -2.63 50.01
N ALA A 22 26.05 -1.33 50.01
CA ALA A 22 25.04 -0.30 49.80
C ALA A 22 24.22 -0.64 48.56
N PRO A 23 22.88 -0.42 48.55
CA PRO A 23 22.07 -0.65 47.37
C PRO A 23 22.71 0.12 46.22
N GLN A 24 23.31 -0.61 45.30
CA GLN A 24 23.90 -0.01 44.11
C GLN A 24 22.72 0.61 43.39
N SER A 25 22.77 1.92 43.18
CA SER A 25 21.83 2.59 42.29
C SER A 25 22.12 2.03 40.91
N ASP A 26 21.42 0.94 40.56
CA ASP A 26 21.43 0.38 39.22
C ASP A 26 21.17 1.52 38.25
N GLY A 27 22.11 1.66 37.32
CA GLY A 27 22.44 2.89 36.64
C GLY A 27 21.24 3.74 36.24
N GLY A 28 21.23 4.98 36.73
CA GLY A 28 20.24 5.99 36.36
C GLY A 28 20.28 6.35 34.87
N LEU A 29 19.35 7.19 34.42
CA LEU A 29 19.14 7.58 33.02
C LEU A 29 20.41 7.96 32.24
N LEU A 30 21.43 8.51 32.90
CA LEU A 30 22.70 8.89 32.28
C LEU A 30 23.55 7.69 31.83
N SER A 31 23.40 6.54 32.48
CA SER A 31 24.08 5.30 32.12
C SER A 31 23.40 4.53 30.99
N GLN A 32 22.11 4.75 30.79
CA GLN A 32 21.31 4.17 29.69
C GLN A 32 21.25 5.10 28.47
N LEU A 33 21.79 6.31 28.58
CA LEU A 33 21.88 7.27 27.48
C LEU A 33 22.54 6.70 26.21
N PRO A 34 23.59 5.85 26.28
CA PRO A 34 24.16 5.21 25.10
C PRO A 34 23.15 4.31 24.38
N ASP A 35 22.44 3.45 25.12
CA ASP A 35 21.46 2.53 24.54
C ASP A 35 20.27 3.28 23.93
N ILE A 36 19.81 4.35 24.57
CA ILE A 36 18.77 5.25 24.04
C ILE A 36 19.25 5.92 22.75
N LEU A 37 20.49 6.41 22.74
CA LEU A 37 21.07 7.05 21.56
C LEU A 37 21.21 6.08 20.40
N ASP A 38 21.58 4.82 20.66
CA ASP A 38 21.70 3.80 19.64
C ASP A 38 20.33 3.39 19.09
N GLY A 39 19.30 3.26 19.93
CA GLY A 39 17.92 3.08 19.48
C GLY A 39 17.41 4.23 18.61
N VAL A 40 17.75 5.48 18.93
CA VAL A 40 17.40 6.65 18.10
C VAL A 40 18.17 6.67 16.78
N LYS A 41 19.45 6.28 16.76
CA LYS A 41 20.21 6.15 15.49
C LYS A 41 19.62 5.07 14.60
N GLU A 42 19.14 3.98 15.17
CA GLU A 42 18.45 2.93 14.43
C GLU A 42 17.13 3.46 13.84
N LEU A 43 16.35 4.24 14.58
CA LEU A 43 15.13 4.90 14.07
C LEU A 43 15.40 5.99 13.03
N LEU A 44 16.57 6.63 13.06
CA LEU A 44 16.94 7.73 12.14
C LEU A 44 17.95 7.28 11.07
N ASN A 45 18.03 5.98 10.80
CA ASN A 45 18.86 5.45 9.72
C ASN A 45 18.30 5.85 8.34
N GLN A 46 19.12 5.74 7.28
CA GLN A 46 18.70 6.17 5.94
C GLN A 46 17.49 5.40 5.40
N GLU A 47 17.42 4.08 5.62
CA GLU A 47 16.31 3.24 5.15
C GLU A 47 14.98 3.71 5.76
N THR A 48 14.96 3.96 7.07
CA THR A 48 13.75 4.46 7.76
C THR A 48 13.38 5.87 7.28
N LEU A 49 14.36 6.73 7.03
CA LEU A 49 14.11 8.07 6.49
C LEU A 49 13.59 8.04 5.05
N ASP A 50 14.12 7.15 4.21
CA ASP A 50 13.70 6.95 2.83
C ASP A 50 12.27 6.37 2.76
N ASP A 51 11.96 5.41 3.63
CA ASP A 51 10.62 4.86 3.77
C ASP A 51 9.62 5.91 4.25
N LEU A 52 9.98 6.70 5.27
CA LEU A 52 9.14 7.81 5.74
C LEU A 52 8.95 8.86 4.64
N GLN A 53 9.98 9.18 3.87
CA GLN A 53 9.85 10.11 2.74
C GLN A 53 8.89 9.57 1.68
N THR A 54 8.97 8.28 1.37
CA THR A 54 8.07 7.60 0.44
C THR A 54 6.63 7.63 0.94
N ILE A 55 6.39 7.31 2.21
CA ILE A 55 5.08 7.35 2.85
C ILE A 55 4.52 8.77 2.82
N VAL A 56 5.32 9.78 3.21
CA VAL A 56 4.88 11.18 3.23
C VAL A 56 4.58 11.69 1.82
N LYS A 57 5.39 11.34 0.81
CA LYS A 57 5.10 11.68 -0.60
C LYS A 57 3.84 11.00 -1.10
N GLY A 58 3.67 9.71 -0.84
CA GLY A 58 2.47 8.95 -1.20
C GLY A 58 1.21 9.52 -0.53
N ALA A 59 1.30 9.81 0.77
CA ALA A 59 0.24 10.46 1.53
C ALA A 59 -0.04 11.87 1.00
N ALA A 60 0.97 12.67 0.64
CA ALA A 60 0.76 13.99 0.05
C ALA A 60 0.05 13.92 -1.31
N VAL A 61 0.31 12.91 -2.14
CA VAL A 61 -0.43 12.67 -3.39
C VAL A 61 -1.89 12.32 -3.12
N LEU A 62 -2.15 11.54 -2.06
CA LEU A 62 -3.49 11.09 -1.69
C LEU A 62 -4.27 12.11 -0.86
N LEU A 63 -3.61 12.98 -0.11
CA LEU A 63 -4.24 13.90 0.86
C LEU A 63 -4.10 15.37 0.44
N GLY A 64 -3.24 15.68 -0.53
CA GLY A 64 -3.02 17.02 -1.05
C GLY A 64 -3.84 17.33 -2.30
N GLY A 65 -4.26 18.59 -2.43
CA GLY A 65 -4.90 19.14 -3.62
C GLY A 65 -6.24 18.47 -4.00
N ASP A 66 -6.55 18.46 -5.30
CA ASP A 66 -7.81 17.93 -5.84
C ASP A 66 -7.79 16.40 -6.03
N ASN A 67 -6.65 15.73 -5.85
CA ASN A 67 -6.47 14.31 -6.11
C ASN A 67 -7.38 13.39 -5.27
N PRO A 68 -7.44 13.49 -3.93
CA PRO A 68 -8.39 12.72 -3.12
C PRO A 68 -9.84 12.93 -3.56
N GLN A 69 -10.22 14.16 -3.92
CA GLN A 69 -11.58 14.49 -4.34
C GLN A 69 -11.89 13.92 -5.72
N ASN A 70 -10.93 13.93 -6.64
CA ASN A 70 -11.07 13.34 -7.97
C ASN A 70 -11.13 11.81 -7.89
N LEU A 71 -10.31 11.19 -7.04
CA LEU A 71 -10.37 9.76 -6.75
C LEU A 71 -11.72 9.39 -6.11
N ALA A 72 -12.18 10.14 -5.11
CA ALA A 72 -13.48 9.90 -4.48
C ALA A 72 -14.64 10.06 -5.46
N LYS A 73 -14.57 11.02 -6.38
CA LYS A 73 -15.57 11.17 -7.46
C LYS A 73 -15.55 9.96 -8.39
N ILE A 74 -14.39 9.57 -8.93
CA ILE A 74 -14.28 8.44 -9.87
C ILE A 74 -14.67 7.11 -9.20
N LEU A 75 -14.24 6.90 -7.96
CA LEU A 75 -14.48 5.69 -7.17
C LEU A 75 -15.81 5.73 -6.41
N SER A 76 -16.62 6.79 -6.56
CA SER A 76 -17.96 6.84 -5.99
C SER A 76 -18.80 5.67 -6.51
N SER A 77 -19.68 5.14 -5.66
CA SER A 77 -20.51 3.97 -6.00
C SER A 77 -21.29 4.18 -7.31
N ASP A 78 -21.83 5.38 -7.54
CA ASP A 78 -22.55 5.71 -8.76
C ASP A 78 -21.67 5.62 -10.02
N ASN A 79 -20.43 6.14 -9.95
CA ASN A 79 -19.52 6.09 -11.07
C ASN A 79 -18.96 4.69 -11.30
N VAL A 80 -18.64 3.96 -10.23
CA VAL A 80 -18.24 2.55 -10.32
C VAL A 80 -19.35 1.71 -10.95
N ASN A 81 -20.61 1.91 -10.54
CA ASN A 81 -21.75 1.21 -11.14
C ASN A 81 -21.95 1.57 -12.62
N LYS A 82 -21.80 2.85 -12.98
CA LYS A 82 -21.86 3.28 -14.39
C LYS A 82 -20.73 2.65 -15.22
N ILE A 83 -19.50 2.66 -14.72
CA ILE A 83 -18.35 2.03 -15.38
C ILE A 83 -18.60 0.53 -15.52
N GLN A 84 -19.05 -0.16 -14.48
CA GLN A 84 -19.38 -1.58 -14.55
C GLN A 84 -20.48 -1.86 -15.59
N GLY A 85 -21.52 -1.02 -15.66
CA GLY A 85 -22.55 -1.11 -16.68
C GLY A 85 -22.00 -0.95 -18.10
N LEU A 86 -21.11 0.03 -18.32
CA LEU A 86 -20.42 0.21 -19.61
C LEU A 86 -19.57 -1.00 -19.96
N LEU A 87 -18.81 -1.54 -19.01
CA LEU A 87 -17.99 -2.73 -19.21
C LEU A 87 -18.82 -3.96 -19.53
N ASN A 88 -19.96 -4.16 -18.85
CA ASN A 88 -20.87 -5.28 -19.14
C ASN A 88 -21.49 -5.17 -20.54
N ASN A 89 -21.89 -3.96 -20.95
CA ASN A 89 -22.40 -3.71 -22.29
C ASN A 89 -21.31 -3.92 -23.35
N ALA A 90 -20.10 -3.44 -23.09
CA ALA A 90 -18.95 -3.65 -23.98
C ALA A 90 -18.62 -5.13 -24.11
N ASP A 91 -18.58 -5.89 -23.01
CA ASP A 91 -18.36 -7.35 -23.02
C ASP A 91 -19.43 -8.07 -23.84
N SER A 92 -20.71 -7.70 -23.66
CA SER A 92 -21.83 -8.26 -24.42
C SER A 92 -21.76 -7.95 -25.93
N LEU A 93 -21.27 -6.77 -26.30
CA LEU A 93 -21.13 -6.34 -27.70
C LEU A 93 -19.85 -6.86 -28.35
N LEU A 94 -18.75 -6.94 -27.62
CA LEU A 94 -17.43 -7.32 -28.14
C LEU A 94 -17.20 -8.84 -28.13
N THR A 95 -18.28 -9.62 -28.23
CA THR A 95 -18.17 -11.07 -28.44
C THR A 95 -17.54 -11.35 -29.79
N THR A 96 -16.74 -12.41 -29.88
CA THR A 96 -16.10 -12.82 -31.14
C THR A 96 -17.11 -13.00 -32.27
N GLY A 97 -18.29 -13.57 -31.98
CA GLY A 97 -19.37 -13.72 -32.95
C GLY A 97 -19.87 -12.38 -33.49
N PHE A 98 -20.28 -11.47 -32.60
CA PHE A 98 -20.82 -10.16 -33.00
C PHE A 98 -19.81 -9.33 -33.79
N VAL A 99 -18.53 -9.32 -33.36
CA VAL A 99 -17.47 -8.59 -34.07
C VAL A 99 -17.22 -9.17 -35.46
N ASN A 100 -17.16 -10.50 -35.58
CA ASN A 100 -16.97 -11.17 -36.88
C ASN A 100 -18.16 -10.91 -37.81
N ASP A 101 -19.38 -11.10 -37.33
CA ASP A 101 -20.60 -10.92 -38.12
C ASP A 101 -20.76 -9.46 -38.58
N THR A 102 -20.49 -8.50 -37.69
CA THR A 102 -20.52 -7.06 -38.03
C THR A 102 -19.43 -6.73 -39.05
N SER A 103 -18.21 -7.26 -38.90
CA SER A 103 -17.12 -7.06 -39.86
C SER A 103 -17.46 -7.62 -41.23
N THR A 104 -18.03 -8.84 -41.29
CA THR A 104 -18.51 -9.46 -42.53
C THR A 104 -19.61 -8.63 -43.15
N LEU A 105 -20.63 -8.21 -42.38
CA LEU A 105 -21.73 -7.38 -42.87
C LEU A 105 -21.22 -6.08 -43.50
N ILE A 106 -20.29 -5.38 -42.84
CA ILE A 106 -19.70 -4.14 -43.37
C ILE A 106 -18.90 -4.40 -44.65
N THR A 107 -18.15 -5.50 -44.69
CA THR A 107 -17.36 -5.91 -45.86
C THR A 107 -18.26 -6.23 -47.05
N ASP A 108 -19.35 -6.96 -46.82
CA ASP A 108 -20.28 -7.41 -47.87
C ASP A 108 -21.23 -6.31 -48.33
N ALA A 109 -21.61 -5.39 -47.43
CA ALA A 109 -22.48 -4.27 -47.76
C ALA A 109 -21.81 -3.27 -48.71
N THR A 110 -20.49 -3.11 -48.64
CA THR A 110 -19.76 -2.12 -49.44
C THR A 110 -19.88 -2.37 -50.96
N PRO A 111 -19.60 -3.59 -51.48
CA PRO A 111 -19.86 -3.92 -52.89
C PRO A 111 -21.33 -3.81 -53.30
N LEU A 112 -22.26 -4.16 -52.40
CA LEU A 112 -23.69 -4.09 -52.67
C LEU A 112 -24.14 -2.63 -52.90
N VAL A 113 -23.72 -1.70 -52.04
CA VAL A 113 -24.00 -0.25 -52.19
C VAL A 113 -23.45 0.29 -53.51
N SER A 114 -22.24 -0.13 -53.90
CA SER A 114 -21.64 0.27 -55.18
C SER A 114 -22.44 -0.25 -56.38
N SER A 115 -22.86 -1.52 -56.33
CA SER A 115 -23.63 -2.15 -57.40
C SER A 115 -25.00 -1.52 -57.57
N VAL A 116 -25.70 -1.23 -56.47
CA VAL A 116 -26.98 -0.52 -56.49
C VAL A 116 -26.80 0.89 -57.07
N SER A 117 -25.77 1.61 -56.66
CA SER A 117 -25.49 2.97 -57.18
C SER A 117 -25.25 2.97 -58.69
N LYS A 118 -24.49 2.00 -59.21
CA LYS A 118 -24.25 1.84 -60.66
C LYS A 118 -25.53 1.50 -61.42
N LEU A 119 -26.33 0.58 -60.89
CA LEU A 119 -27.61 0.21 -61.49
C LEU A 119 -28.54 1.41 -61.59
N LEU A 120 -28.71 2.15 -60.49
CA LEU A 120 -29.53 3.36 -60.47
C LEU A 120 -29.00 4.43 -61.42
N GLY A 121 -27.67 4.66 -61.46
CA GLY A 121 -27.07 5.60 -62.40
C GLY A 121 -27.31 5.23 -63.86
N GLY A 122 -27.23 3.94 -64.20
CA GLY A 122 -27.55 3.45 -65.55
C GLY A 122 -29.04 3.62 -65.91
N LEU A 123 -29.94 3.31 -64.98
CA LEU A 123 -31.39 3.49 -65.18
C LEU A 123 -31.76 4.96 -65.35
N LEU A 124 -31.23 5.84 -64.50
CA LEU A 124 -31.48 7.28 -64.59
C LEU A 124 -30.92 7.86 -65.88
N GLY A 125 -29.70 7.48 -66.26
CA GLY A 125 -29.11 7.87 -67.54
C GLY A 125 -30.01 7.48 -68.72
N SER A 126 -30.51 6.24 -68.72
CA SER A 126 -31.39 5.74 -69.79
C SER A 126 -32.74 6.46 -69.91
N VAL A 127 -33.22 7.13 -68.87
CA VAL A 127 -34.49 7.89 -68.91
C VAL A 127 -34.26 9.35 -69.32
N THR A 128 -33.05 9.88 -69.17
CA THR A 128 -32.70 11.25 -69.58
C THR A 128 -32.14 11.37 -71.00
N ASP A 129 -31.79 10.27 -71.66
CA ASP A 129 -31.25 10.25 -73.04
C ASP A 129 -32.34 10.06 -74.14
N GLU A 130 -33.63 10.06 -73.79
CA GLU A 130 -34.79 10.07 -74.71
C GLU A 130 -35.50 11.43 -74.69
#